data_AF-A0A8T0ITT0-F1
#
_entry.id   AF-A0A8T0ITT0-F1
#
_cell.length_a   1.000
_cell.length_b   1.000
_cell.length_c   1.000
_cell.angle_alpha   90.00
_cell.angle_beta   90.00
_cell.angle_gamma   90.00
#
_symmetry.space_group_name_H-M   'P 1'
#
loop_
_entity.id
_entity.type
_entity.pdbx_description
1 polymer ?
#
loop_
_entity_poly.entity_id
_entity_poly.type
_entity_poly.pdbx_seq_one_letter_code
_entity_poly.pdbx_strand_id
1 'polypeptide(L)'
;MEADESRTNQAANLMIASLAGNFAHVTCKEPLRVAMANHLRSLMQTAISQDVLEQAVNLVTNDNLDLGCAVIEKAATKKAQRDLEEVIAPVLAVRRTDRIRLGSAYYDKYVYTNQNLTPLPEALRPRPGRLSSAQARVYNWLE
;
A
#
# COMPACT_ATOMS: atom_id res chain seq x y z
N MET A 1 -15.09 -1.39 -17.68
CA MET A 1 -14.18 -0.37 -17.14
C MET A 1 -15.00 0.35 -16.13
N GLU A 2 -14.57 0.31 -14.87
CA GLU A 2 -15.26 1.00 -13.79
C GLU A 2 -15.41 2.47 -14.14
N ALA A 3 -16.66 2.92 -14.27
CA ALA A 3 -17.01 4.31 -14.57
C ALA A 3 -17.13 5.17 -13.30
N ASP A 4 -17.10 4.52 -12.13
CA ASP A 4 -17.19 5.16 -10.83
C ASP A 4 -15.79 5.46 -10.29
N GLU A 5 -15.47 6.75 -10.18
CA GLU A 5 -14.18 7.22 -9.67
C GLU A 5 -14.04 6.90 -8.18
N SER A 6 -15.14 6.88 -7.41
CA SER A 6 -15.10 6.59 -5.97
C SER A 6 -14.65 5.17 -5.71
N ARG A 7 -15.17 4.20 -6.47
CA ARG A 7 -14.75 2.78 -6.36
C ARG A 7 -13.31 2.57 -6.78
N THR A 8 -12.88 3.26 -7.83
CA THR A 8 -11.48 3.21 -8.28
C THR A 8 -10.55 3.78 -7.21
N ASN A 9 -10.91 4.92 -6.61
CA ASN A 9 -10.14 5.55 -5.55
C ASN A 9 -10.06 4.67 -4.30
N GLN A 10 -11.19 4.06 -3.89
CA GLN A 10 -11.22 3.14 -2.75
C GLN A 10 -10.34 1.91 -2.98
N ALA A 11 -10.47 1.26 -4.14
CA ALA A 11 -9.65 0.10 -4.49
C ALA A 11 -8.15 0.43 -4.52
N ALA A 12 -7.78 1.59 -5.04
CA ALA A 12 -6.39 2.06 -5.05
C ALA A 12 -5.86 2.34 -3.63
N ASN A 13 -6.69 2.94 -2.77
CA ASN A 13 -6.33 3.20 -1.37
C ASN A 13 -6.12 1.92 -0.55
N LEU A 14 -6.99 0.92 -0.71
CA LEU A 14 -6.82 -0.39 -0.07
C LEU A 14 -5.54 -1.08 -0.55
N MET A 15 -5.28 -1.03 -1.87
CA MET A 15 -4.10 -1.63 -2.46
C MET A 15 -2.80 -0.99 -1.99
N ILE A 16 -2.70 0.35 -2.02
CA ILE A 16 -1.47 1.03 -1.62
C ILE A 16 -1.22 0.87 -0.12
N ALA A 17 -2.28 0.83 0.70
CA ALA A 17 -2.14 0.64 2.14
C ALA A 17 -1.57 -0.73 2.48
N SER A 18 -2.16 -1.80 1.93
CA SER A 18 -1.68 -3.16 2.15
C SER A 18 -0.25 -3.37 1.60
N LEU A 19 0.03 -2.84 0.41
CA LEU A 19 1.36 -2.96 -0.21
C LEU A 19 2.43 -2.21 0.59
N ALA A 20 2.19 -0.95 0.93
CA ALA A 20 3.15 -0.11 1.65
C ALA A 20 3.39 -0.62 3.08
N GLY A 21 2.34 -1.08 3.78
CA GLY A 21 2.44 -1.67 5.12
C GLY A 21 3.31 -2.93 5.11
N ASN A 22 2.98 -3.91 4.25
CA ASN A 22 3.74 -5.16 4.18
C ASN A 22 5.20 -4.94 3.76
N PHE A 23 5.45 -4.05 2.79
CA PHE A 23 6.80 -3.72 2.36
C PHE A 23 7.60 -3.01 3.46
N ALA A 24 6.97 -2.10 4.19
CA ALA A 24 7.60 -1.41 5.32
C ALA A 24 7.96 -2.39 6.44
N HIS A 25 7.05 -3.32 6.82
CA HIS A 25 7.29 -4.31 7.87
C HIS A 25 8.54 -5.16 7.59
N VAL A 26 8.61 -5.76 6.40
CA VAL A 26 9.72 -6.65 6.01
C VAL A 26 11.04 -5.88 5.91
N THR A 27 10.99 -4.62 5.48
CA THR A 27 12.18 -3.78 5.34
C THR A 27 12.70 -3.25 6.68
N CYS A 28 11.82 -2.87 7.60
CA CYS A 28 12.21 -2.15 8.82
C CYS A 28 12.60 -3.06 9.98
N LYS A 29 12.13 -4.32 10.01
CA LYS A 29 12.30 -5.22 11.15
C LYS A 29 13.76 -5.49 11.52
N GLU A 30 14.57 -5.88 10.53
CA GLU A 30 15.98 -6.19 10.75
C GLU A 30 16.80 -4.93 11.13
N PRO A 31 16.73 -3.82 10.37
CA PRO A 31 17.44 -2.59 10.72
C PRO A 31 17.03 -2.01 12.08
N LEU A 32 15.73 -2.07 12.42
CA LEU A 32 15.23 -1.54 13.69
C LEU A 32 15.77 -2.33 14.88
N ARG A 33 15.80 -3.66 14.79
CA ARG A 33 16.35 -4.51 15.85
C ARG A 33 17.82 -4.15 16.14
N VAL A 34 18.63 -4.02 15.10
CA VAL A 34 20.05 -3.67 15.23
C VAL A 34 20.22 -2.26 15.82
N ALA A 35 19.45 -1.28 15.33
CA ALA A 35 19.53 0.09 15.81
C ALA A 35 19.14 0.21 17.29
N MET A 36 18.04 -0.43 17.71
CA MET A 36 17.58 -0.45 19.10
C MET A 36 18.61 -1.11 20.01
N ALA A 37 19.12 -2.28 19.63
CA ALA A 37 20.12 -2.99 20.44
C ALA A 37 21.39 -2.14 20.64
N ASN A 38 21.89 -1.51 19.57
CA ASN A 38 23.07 -0.65 19.65
C ASN A 38 22.84 0.59 20.51
N HIS A 39 21.66 1.21 20.41
CA HIS A 39 21.33 2.39 21.20
C HIS A 39 21.18 2.06 22.69
N LEU A 40 20.50 0.97 23.02
CA LEU A 40 20.35 0.49 24.40
C LEU A 40 21.70 0.12 25.02
N ARG A 41 22.58 -0.57 24.28
CA ARG A 41 23.95 -0.85 24.74
C ARG A 41 24.68 0.43 25.11
N SER A 42 24.69 1.41 24.20
CA SER A 42 25.36 2.69 24.42
C SER A 42 24.86 3.43 25.67
N LEU A 43 23.53 3.44 25.88
CA LEU A 43 22.91 4.12 27.02
C LEU A 43 23.17 3.43 28.36
N MET A 44 23.24 2.10 28.38
CA MET A 44 23.28 1.33 29.62
C MET A 44 24.68 0.80 29.97
N GLN A 45 25.67 0.96 29.08
CA GLN A 45 27.03 0.43 29.27
C GLN A 45 27.71 0.90 30.57
N THR A 46 27.39 2.11 31.02
CA THR A 46 27.96 2.71 32.24
C THR A 46 27.15 2.42 33.51
N ALA A 47 25.92 1.91 33.37
CA ALA A 47 24.98 1.75 34.46
C ALA A 47 24.92 0.32 35.03
N ILE A 48 25.26 -0.69 34.22
CA ILE A 48 25.10 -2.12 34.58
C ILE A 48 26.28 -2.97 34.12
N SER A 49 26.44 -4.16 34.72
CA SER A 49 27.43 -5.15 34.33
C SER A 49 27.15 -5.73 32.93
N GLN A 50 28.21 -6.11 32.21
CA GLN A 50 28.12 -6.58 30.83
C GLN A 50 27.21 -7.80 30.64
N ASP A 51 27.23 -8.75 31.59
CA ASP A 51 26.38 -9.95 31.53
C ASP A 51 24.87 -9.62 31.62
N VAL A 52 24.53 -8.62 32.43
CA VAL A 52 23.14 -8.15 32.59
C VAL A 52 22.73 -7.25 31.41
N LEU A 53 23.67 -6.50 30.86
CA LEU A 53 23.46 -5.60 29.72
C LEU A 53 22.95 -6.36 28.50
N GLU A 54 23.64 -7.41 28.06
CA GLU A 54 23.23 -8.14 26.85
C GLU A 54 21.88 -8.82 27.01
N GLN A 55 21.58 -9.37 28.20
CA GLN A 55 20.27 -9.94 28.48
C GLN A 55 19.16 -8.88 28.44
N ALA A 56 19.36 -7.73 29.11
CA ALA A 56 18.40 -6.65 29.14
C ALA A 56 18.15 -6.05 27.74
N VAL A 57 19.21 -5.82 26.97
CA VAL A 57 19.12 -5.29 25.61
C VAL A 57 18.31 -6.21 24.71
N ASN A 58 18.58 -7.52 24.75
CA ASN A 58 17.84 -8.49 23.94
C ASN A 58 16.36 -8.56 24.32
N LEU A 59 16.05 -8.57 25.63
CA LEU A 59 14.67 -8.61 26.11
C LEU A 59 13.90 -7.36 25.69
N VAL A 60 14.43 -6.18 25.98
CA VAL A 60 13.77 -4.91 25.63
C VAL A 60 13.63 -4.75 24.13
N THR A 61 14.65 -5.15 23.35
CA THR A 61 14.57 -5.06 21.89
C THR A 61 13.47 -5.97 21.34
N ASN A 62 13.42 -7.24 21.75
CA ASN A 62 12.41 -8.18 21.24
C ASN A 62 10.99 -7.78 21.65
N ASP A 63 10.78 -7.33 22.89
CA ASP A 63 9.46 -6.94 23.39
C ASP A 63 8.90 -5.69 22.68
N ASN A 64 9.78 -4.82 22.19
CA ASN A 64 9.38 -3.55 21.57
C ASN A 64 9.50 -3.54 20.03
N LEU A 65 10.07 -4.60 19.43
CA LEU A 65 10.36 -4.64 18.00
C LEU A 65 9.07 -4.53 17.18
N ASP A 66 8.07 -5.35 17.49
CA ASP A 66 6.81 -5.39 16.73
C ASP A 66 6.04 -4.07 16.86
N LEU A 67 6.09 -3.42 18.03
CA LEU A 67 5.50 -2.10 18.22
C LEU A 67 6.19 -1.04 17.35
N GLY A 68 7.53 -1.04 17.32
CA GLY A 68 8.30 -0.12 16.48
C GLY A 68 8.04 -0.35 14.99
N CYS A 69 7.94 -1.60 14.55
CA CYS A 69 7.54 -1.95 13.18
C CYS A 69 6.15 -1.40 12.85
N ALA A 70 5.16 -1.60 13.73
CA ALA A 70 3.80 -1.10 13.53
C ALA A 70 3.73 0.43 13.39
N VAL A 71 4.56 1.17 14.14
CA VAL A 71 4.65 2.63 14.02
C VAL A 71 5.21 3.04 12.67
N ILE A 72 6.28 2.39 12.20
CA ILE A 72 6.90 2.64 10.90
C ILE A 72 5.94 2.31 9.76
N GLU A 73 5.27 1.14 9.82
CA GLU A 73 4.28 0.72 8.84
C GLU A 73 3.14 1.72 8.72
N LYS A 74 2.62 2.20 9.85
CA LYS A 74 1.54 3.20 9.87
C LYS A 74 2.00 4.53 9.26
N ALA A 75 3.23 4.95 9.55
CA ALA A 75 3.80 6.16 8.97
C ALA A 75 4.00 6.03 7.44
N ALA A 76 4.56 4.91 7.00
CA ALA A 76 4.78 4.59 5.59
C ALA A 76 3.47 4.50 4.82
N THR A 77 2.48 3.79 5.35
CA THR A 77 1.14 3.65 4.77
C THR A 77 0.44 4.99 4.59
N LYS A 78 0.44 5.83 5.64
CA LYS A 78 -0.15 7.18 5.57
C LYS A 78 0.54 8.06 4.54
N LYS A 79 1.86 7.95 4.40
CA LYS A 79 2.60 8.70 3.39
C LYS A 79 2.22 8.21 1.98
N ALA A 80 2.23 6.89 1.77
CA ALA A 80 1.91 6.30 0.48
C ALA A 80 0.47 6.62 0.02
N GLN A 81 -0.49 6.70 0.94
CA GLN A 81 -1.86 7.16 0.65
C GLN A 81 -1.89 8.61 0.14
N ARG A 82 -1.16 9.53 0.79
CA ARG A 82 -1.07 10.93 0.32
C ARG A 82 -0.39 11.03 -1.05
N ASP A 83 0.72 10.32 -1.22
CA ASP A 83 1.45 10.30 -2.50
C ASP A 83 0.55 9.72 -3.61
N LEU A 84 -0.27 8.71 -3.31
CA LEU A 84 -1.26 8.17 -4.25
C LEU A 84 -2.33 9.19 -4.60
N GLU A 85 -2.85 9.95 -3.64
CA GLU A 85 -3.87 10.98 -3.89
C GLU A 85 -3.37 12.02 -4.92
N GLU A 86 -2.12 12.46 -4.80
CA GLU A 86 -1.49 13.40 -5.73
C GLU A 86 -1.39 12.84 -7.16
N VAL A 87 -1.13 11.53 -7.29
CA VAL A 87 -0.99 10.86 -8.59
C VAL A 87 -2.35 10.50 -9.20
N ILE A 88 -3.31 10.04 -8.39
CA ILE A 88 -4.59 9.51 -8.87
C ILE A 88 -5.62 10.60 -9.14
N ALA A 89 -5.59 11.72 -8.40
CA ALA A 89 -6.51 12.84 -8.56
C ALA A 89 -6.59 13.39 -10.01
N PRO A 90 -5.47 13.69 -10.71
CA PRO A 90 -5.55 14.18 -12.08
C PRO A 90 -6.14 13.15 -13.04
N VAL A 91 -5.82 11.86 -12.85
CA VAL A 91 -6.38 10.76 -13.66
C VAL A 91 -7.89 10.71 -13.49
N LEU A 92 -8.39 10.71 -12.25
CA LEU A 92 -9.83 10.67 -11.97
C LEU A 92 -10.55 11.93 -12.46
N ALA A 93 -9.92 13.10 -12.42
CA ALA A 93 -10.50 14.35 -12.94
C ALA A 93 -10.73 14.31 -14.46
N VAL A 94 -9.78 13.73 -15.22
CA VAL A 94 -9.95 13.50 -16.66
C VAL A 94 -11.11 12.53 -16.90
N ARG A 95 -11.18 11.42 -16.15
CA ARG A 95 -12.31 10.47 -16.27
C ARG A 95 -13.67 11.12 -16.04
N ARG A 96 -13.75 11.96 -15.01
CA ARG A 96 -14.96 12.71 -14.68
C ARG A 96 -15.37 13.66 -15.81
N THR A 97 -14.42 14.39 -16.37
CA THR A 97 -14.64 15.33 -17.47
C THR A 97 -15.13 14.61 -18.73
N ASP A 98 -14.47 13.51 -19.09
CA ASP A 98 -14.87 12.67 -20.23
C ASP A 98 -16.25 12.07 -20.04
N ARG A 99 -16.59 11.61 -18.82
CA ARG A 99 -17.94 11.10 -18.51
C ARG A 99 -19.01 12.18 -18.69
N ILE A 100 -18.75 13.41 -18.22
CA ILE A 100 -19.69 14.54 -18.36
C ILE A 100 -19.86 14.92 -19.84
N ARG A 101 -18.77 14.90 -20.61
CA ARG A 101 -18.78 15.27 -22.04
C ARG A 101 -19.45 14.21 -22.94
N LEU A 102 -19.24 12.93 -22.66
CA LEU A 102 -19.63 11.82 -23.55
C LEU A 102 -20.92 11.10 -23.11
N GLY A 103 -21.36 11.26 -21.87
CA GLY A 103 -22.56 10.62 -21.32
C GLY A 103 -22.38 9.13 -20.98
N SER A 104 -22.71 8.78 -19.72
CA SER A 104 -22.83 7.46 -19.03
C SER A 104 -21.76 6.36 -19.21
N ALA A 105 -21.08 6.26 -20.34
CA ALA A 105 -20.04 5.27 -20.59
C ALA A 105 -18.68 5.97 -20.71
N TYR A 106 -18.02 6.20 -19.56
CA TYR A 106 -16.58 6.47 -19.61
C TYR A 106 -15.90 5.28 -20.30
N TYR A 107 -15.26 5.56 -21.43
CA TYR A 107 -14.55 4.57 -22.24
C TYR A 107 -13.14 5.10 -22.46
N ASP A 108 -12.15 4.42 -21.91
CA ASP A 108 -10.76 4.79 -22.11
C ASP A 108 -10.36 4.43 -23.55
N LYS A 109 -10.39 5.44 -24.44
CA LYS A 109 -10.01 5.28 -25.85
C LYS A 109 -8.59 4.74 -25.97
N TYR A 110 -7.69 5.11 -25.07
CA TYR A 110 -6.26 4.76 -25.14
C TYR A 110 -6.04 3.27 -24.93
N VAL A 111 -6.80 2.64 -24.03
CA VAL A 111 -6.69 1.21 -23.74
C VAL A 111 -7.16 0.36 -24.92
N TYR A 112 -8.15 0.79 -25.69
CA TYR A 112 -8.65 0.02 -26.84
C TYR A 112 -7.91 0.31 -28.15
N THR A 113 -7.31 1.49 -28.31
CA THR A 113 -6.55 1.81 -29.53
C THR A 113 -5.08 1.42 -29.43
N ASN A 114 -4.47 1.44 -28.24
CA ASN A 114 -3.03 1.18 -28.06
C ASN A 114 -2.68 -0.13 -27.35
N GLN A 115 -3.61 -0.77 -26.62
CA GLN A 115 -3.36 -2.13 -26.13
C GLN A 115 -4.00 -3.12 -27.10
N ASN A 116 -3.18 -3.98 -27.70
CA ASN A 116 -3.60 -5.18 -28.42
C ASN A 116 -4.35 -6.13 -27.47
N LEU A 117 -5.60 -5.80 -27.10
CA LEU A 117 -6.53 -6.61 -26.31
C LEU A 117 -7.32 -7.61 -27.19
N THR A 118 -7.04 -7.60 -28.49
CA THR A 118 -7.54 -8.52 -29.52
C THR A 118 -7.20 -10.00 -29.25
N PRO A 119 -6.01 -10.39 -28.73
CA PRO A 119 -5.69 -11.79 -28.44
C PRO A 119 -6.16 -12.26 -27.05
N LEU A 120 -6.73 -11.40 -26.20
CA LEU A 120 -7.24 -11.84 -24.90
C LEU A 120 -8.53 -12.67 -25.06
N PRO A 121 -8.62 -13.86 -24.44
CA PRO A 121 -9.87 -14.61 -24.34
C PRO A 121 -11.00 -13.77 -23.75
N GLU A 122 -12.24 -14.01 -24.18
CA GLU A 122 -13.41 -13.21 -23.77
C GLU A 122 -13.62 -13.15 -22.24
N ALA A 123 -13.18 -14.19 -21.52
CA ALA A 123 -13.24 -14.27 -20.06
C ALA A 123 -12.29 -13.28 -19.35
N LEU A 124 -11.18 -12.90 -19.99
CA LEU A 124 -10.18 -11.97 -19.42
C LEU A 124 -10.28 -10.57 -20.01
N ARG A 125 -11.06 -10.39 -21.09
CA ARG A 125 -11.22 -9.09 -21.73
C ARG A 125 -11.94 -8.11 -20.78
N PRO A 126 -11.35 -6.93 -20.50
CA PRO A 126 -12.00 -5.92 -19.67
C PRO A 126 -13.33 -5.45 -20.30
N ARG A 127 -14.47 -5.85 -19.73
CA ARG A 127 -15.79 -5.45 -20.27
C ARG A 127 -16.06 -3.98 -19.98
N PRO A 128 -16.58 -3.17 -20.92
CA PRO A 128 -17.11 -1.83 -20.63
C PRO A 128 -18.22 -1.91 -19.56
N GLY A 129 -18.29 -0.94 -18.64
CA GLY A 129 -19.20 -1.00 -17.49
C GLY A 129 -18.60 -1.62 -16.21
N ARG A 130 -19.48 -2.06 -15.30
CA ARG A 130 -19.12 -2.50 -13.94
C ARG A 130 -18.29 -3.78 -13.94
N LEU A 131 -17.28 -3.87 -13.06
CA LEU A 131 -16.63 -5.13 -12.72
C LEU A 131 -17.61 -6.04 -11.99
N SER A 132 -17.54 -7.33 -12.29
CA SER A 132 -18.28 -8.33 -11.52
C SER A 132 -17.79 -8.37 -10.07
N SER A 133 -18.65 -8.79 -9.14
CA SER A 133 -18.29 -9.02 -7.73
C SER A 133 -17.11 -9.99 -7.60
N ALA A 134 -17.02 -10.99 -8.48
CA ALA A 134 -15.90 -11.92 -8.52
C ALA A 134 -14.56 -11.25 -8.85
N GLN A 135 -14.55 -10.24 -9.72
CA GLN A 135 -13.34 -9.49 -10.10
C GLN A 135 -12.96 -8.43 -9.05
N ALA A 136 -13.95 -7.84 -8.37
CA ALA A 136 -13.70 -6.88 -7.30
C ALA A 136 -13.14 -7.53 -6.01
N ARG A 137 -13.31 -8.84 -5.84
CA ARG A 137 -12.82 -9.58 -4.65
C ARG A 137 -11.33 -9.40 -4.37
N VAL A 138 -10.49 -9.21 -5.39
CA VAL A 138 -9.04 -9.01 -5.19
C VAL A 138 -8.76 -7.76 -4.37
N TYR A 139 -9.53 -6.68 -4.57
CA TYR A 139 -9.38 -5.44 -3.81
C TYR A 139 -9.97 -5.53 -2.41
N ASN A 140 -11.04 -6.31 -2.24
CA ASN A 140 -11.63 -6.58 -0.93
C ASN A 140 -10.78 -7.56 -0.09
N TRP A 141 -9.89 -8.33 -0.73
CA TRP A 141 -8.95 -9.21 -0.04
C TRP A 141 -7.81 -8.44 0.65
N LEU A 142 -7.76 -7.12 0.45
CA LEU A 142 -6.77 -6.20 1.00
C LEU A 142 -7.32 -5.42 2.21
N GLU A 143 -8.58 -5.65 2.61
CA GLU A 143 -9.12 -5.33 3.95
C GLU A 143 -8.60 -6.33 4.99
#